data_AF-A0A7C2AGV4-F1
#
_entry.id   AF-A0A7C2AGV4-F1
#
_cell.length_a   1.000
_cell.length_b   1.000
_cell.length_c   1.000
_cell.angle_alpha   90.00
_cell.angle_beta   90.00
_cell.angle_gamma   90.00
#
_symmetry.space_group_name_H-M   'P 1'
#
loop_
_entity.id
_entity.type
_entity.pdbx_description
1 polymer ?
#
loop_
_entity_poly.entity_id
_entity_poly.type
_entity_poly.pdbx_seq_one_letter_code
_entity_poly.pdbx_strand_id
1 'polypeptide(L)'
;RQKAKQGAGLLGSPAPFGYEYNNGKLIGVDEELRIVKQIFRDYVEGKGMKEIAEFLNKEGIKTKRGGKWDRKTISRILSNPVYCGIIEWEEILFEGEHEKVVSIEEFNEVQKIKFKKAKKKGNVFIIERMEKKYIQKLN
;
A
#
# COMPACT_ATOMS: atom_id res chain seq x y z
N ARG A 1 -23.54 12.34 13.02
CA ARG A 1 -22.67 11.97 11.87
C ARG A 1 -21.35 12.75 11.91
N GLN A 2 -20.53 12.61 12.97
CA GLN A 2 -19.34 13.47 13.18
C GLN A 2 -18.10 12.73 13.73
N LYS A 3 -18.10 11.39 13.73
CA LYS A 3 -16.94 10.57 14.13
C LYS A 3 -16.02 10.16 12.95
N ALA A 4 -16.41 10.43 11.71
CA ALA A 4 -15.63 10.09 10.52
C ALA A 4 -14.45 11.04 10.24
N LYS A 5 -14.43 12.25 10.84
CA LYS A 5 -13.39 13.26 10.60
C LYS A 5 -12.17 13.17 11.53
N GLN A 6 -12.19 12.34 12.56
CA GLN A 6 -11.11 12.25 13.54
C GLN A 6 -10.55 10.83 13.59
N GLY A 7 -10.04 10.31 12.48
CA GLY A 7 -9.19 9.10 12.45
C GLY A 7 -9.74 7.82 13.09
N ALA A 8 -10.96 7.83 13.61
CA ALA A 8 -11.51 6.76 14.45
C ALA A 8 -11.93 5.54 13.62
N GLY A 9 -12.09 5.73 12.30
CA GLY A 9 -12.25 4.63 11.34
C GLY A 9 -11.02 3.73 11.21
N LEU A 10 -9.87 4.12 11.78
CA LEU A 10 -8.63 3.36 11.78
C LEU A 10 -8.49 2.40 12.99
N LEU A 11 -9.28 2.60 14.07
CA LEU A 11 -9.06 1.95 15.38
C LEU A 11 -9.40 0.44 15.43
N GLY A 12 -9.86 -0.17 14.33
CA GLY A 12 -10.15 -1.60 14.25
C GLY A 12 -9.05 -2.44 13.59
N SER A 13 -8.11 -1.82 12.86
CA SER A 13 -7.06 -2.52 12.11
C SER A 13 -5.67 -2.12 12.60
N PRO A 14 -4.67 -3.01 12.54
CA PRO A 14 -3.28 -2.65 12.82
C PRO A 14 -2.79 -1.58 11.86
N ALA A 15 -1.95 -0.65 12.34
CA ALA A 15 -1.32 0.35 11.50
C ALA A 15 -0.54 -0.33 10.36
N PRO A 16 -0.61 0.19 9.12
CA PRO A 16 0.20 -0.33 8.02
C PRO A 16 1.70 -0.23 8.34
N PHE A 17 2.50 -1.11 7.75
CA PHE A 17 3.97 -1.00 7.82
C PHE A 17 4.41 0.35 7.25
N GLY A 18 5.34 1.06 7.87
CA GLY A 18 5.64 2.45 7.54
C GLY A 18 4.94 3.46 8.43
N TYR A 19 3.92 3.07 9.20
CA TYR A 19 3.16 4.02 10.01
C TYR A 19 2.83 3.51 11.41
N GLU A 20 2.60 4.42 12.34
CA GLU A 20 2.06 4.15 13.67
C GLU A 20 0.86 5.05 13.97
N TYR A 21 0.01 4.58 14.89
CA TYR A 21 -1.07 5.42 15.41
C TYR A 21 -0.56 6.31 16.53
N ASN A 22 -0.70 7.61 16.35
CA ASN A 22 -0.49 8.60 17.40
C ASN A 22 -1.72 9.51 17.45
N ASN A 23 -2.42 9.53 18.58
CA ASN A 23 -3.63 10.33 18.79
C ASN A 23 -4.69 10.17 17.68
N GLY A 24 -4.88 8.94 17.20
CA GLY A 24 -5.83 8.61 16.14
C GLY A 24 -5.37 9.00 14.73
N LYS A 25 -4.15 9.50 14.55
CA LYS A 25 -3.55 9.80 13.25
C LYS A 25 -2.46 8.80 12.88
N LEU A 26 -2.25 8.58 11.59
CA LEU A 26 -1.11 7.82 11.09
C LEU A 26 0.12 8.74 10.99
N ILE A 27 1.19 8.38 11.69
CA ILE A 27 2.47 9.08 11.65
C ILE A 27 3.50 8.14 11.00
N GLY A 28 4.33 8.69 10.11
CA GLY A 28 5.37 7.94 9.41
C GLY A 28 6.47 7.44 10.35
N VAL A 29 6.99 6.25 10.04
CA VAL A 29 8.22 5.70 10.63
C VAL A 29 9.27 5.66 9.54
N ASP A 30 10.20 6.61 9.55
CA ASP A 30 11.16 6.87 8.47
C ASP A 30 11.86 5.61 7.92
N GLU A 31 12.34 4.74 8.82
CA GLU A 31 13.03 3.51 8.44
C GLU A 31 12.10 2.55 7.70
N GLU A 32 10.88 2.32 8.21
CA GLU A 32 9.90 1.47 7.56
C GLU A 32 9.41 2.08 6.23
N LEU A 33 9.22 3.41 6.15
CA LEU A 33 8.82 4.10 4.93
C LEU A 33 9.88 4.02 3.82
N ARG A 34 11.17 4.06 4.17
CA ARG A 34 12.26 3.83 3.20
C ARG A 34 12.16 2.43 2.59
N ILE A 35 11.82 1.42 3.38
CA ILE A 35 11.61 0.06 2.89
C ILE A 35 10.37 -0.02 1.99
N VAL A 36 9.28 0.66 2.34
CA VAL A 36 8.11 0.76 1.45
C VAL A 36 8.50 1.39 0.11
N LYS A 37 9.23 2.52 0.14
CA LYS A 37 9.69 3.20 -1.08
C LYS A 37 10.54 2.28 -1.95
N GLN A 38 11.44 1.52 -1.33
CA GLN A 38 12.23 0.49 -2.02
C GLN A 38 11.33 -0.58 -2.65
N ILE A 39 10.33 -1.10 -1.94
CA ILE A 39 9.41 -2.12 -2.46
C ILE A 39 8.69 -1.61 -3.72
N PHE A 40 8.21 -0.36 -3.72
CA PHE A 40 7.58 0.24 -4.89
C PHE A 40 8.55 0.38 -6.06
N ARG A 41 9.73 0.96 -5.83
CA ARG A 41 10.78 1.12 -6.84
C ARG A 41 11.19 -0.22 -7.46
N ASP A 42 11.60 -1.17 -6.62
CA ASP A 42 12.07 -2.48 -7.05
C ASP A 42 11.01 -3.24 -7.88
N TYR A 43 9.72 -3.05 -7.57
CA TYR A 43 8.64 -3.66 -8.33
C TYR A 43 8.43 -3.03 -9.72
N VAL A 44 8.53 -1.70 -9.80
CA VAL A 44 8.48 -0.94 -11.07
C VAL A 44 9.67 -1.30 -11.96
N GLU A 45 10.87 -1.45 -11.38
CA GLU A 45 12.09 -1.91 -12.07
C GLU A 45 12.00 -3.36 -12.57
N GLY A 46 10.95 -4.10 -12.20
CA GLY A 46 10.62 -5.37 -12.79
C GLY A 46 10.71 -6.57 -11.85
N LYS A 47 11.31 -6.41 -10.66
CA LYS A 47 11.50 -7.51 -9.71
C LYS A 47 10.18 -8.17 -9.32
N GLY A 48 10.25 -9.48 -9.10
CA GLY A 48 9.09 -10.24 -8.65
C GLY A 48 8.76 -9.96 -7.18
N MET A 49 7.48 -10.02 -6.78
CA MET A 49 7.10 -9.88 -5.36
C MET A 49 7.77 -10.90 -4.44
N LYS A 50 8.04 -12.12 -4.96
CA LYS A 50 8.76 -13.17 -4.22
C LYS A 50 10.23 -12.79 -4.04
N GLU A 51 10.85 -12.32 -5.11
CA GLU A 51 12.25 -11.87 -5.13
C GLU A 51 12.47 -10.69 -4.17
N ILE A 52 11.57 -9.70 -4.18
CA ILE A 52 11.61 -8.58 -3.22
C ILE A 52 11.53 -9.09 -1.78
N ALA A 53 10.62 -10.02 -1.50
CA ALA A 53 10.50 -10.60 -0.16
C ALA A 53 11.77 -11.36 0.27
N GLU A 54 12.36 -12.14 -0.63
CA GLU A 54 13.61 -12.87 -0.38
C GLU A 54 14.78 -11.91 -0.12
N PHE A 55 14.88 -10.84 -0.90
CA PHE A 55 15.87 -9.77 -0.69
C PHE A 55 15.73 -9.17 0.72
N LEU A 56 14.54 -8.69 1.10
CA LEU A 56 14.33 -8.08 2.42
C LEU A 56 14.63 -9.06 3.57
N ASN A 57 14.26 -10.33 3.42
CA ASN A 57 14.58 -11.36 4.40
C ASN A 57 16.09 -11.63 4.51
N LYS A 58 16.82 -11.60 3.39
CA LYS A 58 18.27 -11.79 3.35
C LYS A 58 19.00 -10.63 4.04
N GLU A 59 18.50 -9.42 3.88
CA GLU A 59 18.98 -8.22 4.58
C GLU A 59 18.57 -8.19 6.07
N GLY A 60 17.89 -9.22 6.57
CA GLY A 60 17.48 -9.31 7.97
C GLY A 60 16.30 -8.42 8.36
N ILE A 61 15.72 -7.67 7.41
CA ILE A 61 14.61 -6.74 7.64
C ILE A 61 13.35 -7.53 8.03
N LYS A 62 12.70 -7.10 9.11
CA LYS A 62 11.48 -7.73 9.62
C LYS A 62 10.24 -6.92 9.25
N THR A 63 9.11 -7.63 9.11
CA THR A 63 7.80 -6.98 9.02
C THR A 63 7.44 -6.34 10.37
N LYS A 64 6.39 -5.51 10.40
CA LYS A 64 5.92 -4.77 11.59
C LYS A 64 5.78 -5.62 12.86
N ARG A 65 5.42 -6.90 12.72
CA ARG A 65 5.23 -7.85 13.83
C ARG A 65 6.42 -8.80 14.05
N GLY A 66 7.59 -8.48 13.49
CA GLY A 66 8.79 -9.31 13.59
C GLY A 66 8.84 -10.53 12.65
N GLY A 67 7.80 -10.74 11.83
CA GLY A 67 7.72 -11.86 10.89
C GLY A 67 8.59 -11.70 9.64
N LYS A 68 8.75 -12.79 8.87
CA LYS A 68 9.41 -12.78 7.56
C LYS A 68 8.52 -12.17 6.48
N TRP A 69 9.14 -11.59 5.48
CA TRP A 69 8.48 -11.12 4.26
C TRP A 69 8.04 -12.29 3.40
N ASP A 70 6.85 -12.18 2.82
CA ASP A 70 6.35 -13.11 1.82
C ASP A 70 5.71 -12.36 0.65
N ARG A 71 5.44 -13.08 -0.44
CA ARG A 71 4.78 -12.52 -1.63
C ARG A 71 3.45 -11.83 -1.28
N LYS A 72 2.70 -12.36 -0.32
CA LYS A 72 1.38 -11.85 0.05
C LYS A 72 1.50 -10.48 0.72
N THR A 73 2.48 -10.31 1.59
CA THR A 73 2.79 -9.08 2.32
C THR A 73 3.27 -8.00 1.36
N ILE A 74 4.18 -8.33 0.44
CA ILE A 74 4.61 -7.41 -0.63
C ILE A 74 3.40 -7.01 -1.50
N SER A 75 2.55 -7.96 -1.90
CA SER A 75 1.36 -7.65 -2.69
C SER A 75 0.40 -6.72 -1.95
N ARG A 76 0.21 -6.89 -0.63
CA ARG A 76 -0.62 -6.00 0.20
C ARG A 76 -0.03 -4.60 0.27
N ILE A 77 1.28 -4.46 0.45
CA ILE A 77 1.94 -3.14 0.44
C ILE A 77 1.70 -2.44 -0.89
N LEU A 78 2.01 -3.12 -1.98
CA LEU A 78 1.84 -2.56 -3.33
C LEU A 78 0.39 -2.24 -3.69
N SER A 79 -0.63 -2.74 -2.98
CA SER A 79 -2.05 -2.44 -3.26
C SER A 79 -2.71 -1.56 -2.21
N ASN A 80 -1.99 -1.15 -1.16
CA ASN A 80 -2.58 -0.33 -0.12
C ASN A 80 -2.52 1.16 -0.52
N PRO A 81 -3.67 1.82 -0.71
CA PRO A 81 -3.72 3.22 -1.14
C PRO A 81 -3.19 4.19 -0.06
N VAL A 82 -2.97 3.73 1.18
CA VAL A 82 -2.35 4.55 2.23
C VAL A 82 -1.01 5.12 1.79
N TYR A 83 -0.22 4.36 1.02
CA TYR A 83 1.12 4.80 0.63
C TYR A 83 1.11 5.91 -0.43
N CYS A 84 -0.03 6.18 -1.07
CA CYS A 84 -0.22 7.36 -1.91
C CYS A 84 -1.04 8.47 -1.24
N GLY A 85 -1.17 8.44 0.10
CA GLY A 85 -1.87 9.45 0.88
C GLY A 85 -3.38 9.24 0.95
N ILE A 86 -3.91 8.10 0.49
CA ILE A 86 -5.35 7.86 0.43
C ILE A 86 -5.77 6.85 1.49
N ILE A 87 -6.79 7.20 2.28
CA ILE A 87 -7.42 6.30 3.24
C ILE A 87 -8.74 5.82 2.65
N GLU A 88 -9.02 4.53 2.82
CA GLU A 88 -10.27 3.89 2.43
C GLU A 88 -11.09 3.54 3.68
N TRP A 89 -12.36 3.94 3.69
CA TRP A 89 -13.32 3.55 4.72
C TRP A 89 -14.68 3.29 4.09
N GLU A 90 -15.23 2.08 4.29
CA GLU A 90 -16.52 1.66 3.71
C GLU A 90 -16.65 1.98 2.20
N GLU A 91 -15.61 1.64 1.42
CA GLU A 91 -15.50 1.90 -0.03
C GLU A 91 -15.34 3.38 -0.44
N ILE A 92 -15.36 4.31 0.51
CA ILE A 92 -15.12 5.73 0.29
C ILE A 92 -13.63 6.02 0.43
N LEU A 93 -13.06 6.71 -0.56
CA LEU A 93 -11.69 7.20 -0.50
C LEU A 93 -11.64 8.65 -0.03
N PHE A 94 -10.68 8.97 0.83
CA PHE A 94 -10.41 10.34 1.27
C PHE A 94 -8.91 10.55 1.40
N GLU A 95 -8.49 11.81 1.26
CA GLU A 95 -7.10 12.20 1.44
C GLU A 95 -6.77 12.17 2.94
N GLY A 96 -5.70 11.45 3.29
CA GLY A 96 -5.15 11.39 4.62
C GLY A 96 -4.09 12.48 4.83
N GLU A 97 -3.90 12.87 6.09
CA GLU A 97 -2.87 13.85 6.48
C GLU A 97 -1.48 13.21 6.69
N HIS A 98 -1.35 11.90 6.51
CA HIS A 98 -0.12 11.16 6.77
C HIS A 98 0.88 11.29 5.62
N GLU A 99 2.15 11.00 5.91
CA GLU A 99 3.22 11.05 4.91
C GLU A 99 2.96 10.05 3.78
N LYS A 100 2.96 10.51 2.53
CA LYS A 100 2.86 9.66 1.35
C LYS A 100 4.24 9.19 0.90
N VAL A 101 4.33 7.92 0.49
CA VAL A 101 5.58 7.32 -0.01
C VAL A 101 5.71 7.49 -1.52
N VAL A 102 4.58 7.44 -2.22
CA VAL A 102 4.47 7.55 -3.68
C VAL A 102 3.32 8.47 -4.06
N SER A 103 3.29 8.94 -5.31
CA SER A 103 2.14 9.67 -5.86
C SER A 103 0.99 8.71 -6.23
N ILE A 104 -0.19 9.27 -6.49
CA ILE A 104 -1.34 8.49 -6.99
C ILE A 104 -1.02 7.89 -8.37
N GLU A 105 -0.29 8.62 -9.20
CA GLU A 105 0.14 8.18 -10.53
C GLU A 105 1.09 6.99 -10.44
N GLU A 106 2.10 7.06 -9.57
CA GLU A 106 3.03 5.95 -9.30
C GLU A 106 2.28 4.72 -8.74
N PHE A 107 1.36 4.93 -7.80
CA PHE A 107 0.51 3.84 -7.29
C PHE A 107 -0.31 3.19 -8.41
N ASN A 108 -0.93 4.00 -9.27
CA ASN A 108 -1.74 3.54 -10.39
C ASN A 108 -0.91 2.79 -11.43
N GLU A 109 0.33 3.21 -11.68
CA GLU A 109 1.27 2.49 -12.54
C GLU A 109 1.57 1.10 -11.98
N VAL A 110 1.88 1.00 -10.69
CA VAL A 110 2.06 -0.29 -10.01
C VAL A 110 0.82 -1.17 -10.16
N GLN A 111 -0.40 -0.63 -10.01
CA GLN A 111 -1.63 -1.42 -10.21
C GLN A 111 -1.75 -1.93 -11.65
N LYS A 112 -1.43 -1.11 -12.65
CA LYS A 112 -1.42 -1.52 -14.07
C LYS A 112 -0.38 -2.62 -14.32
N ILE A 113 0.84 -2.51 -13.78
CA ILE A 113 1.88 -3.55 -13.88
C ILE A 113 1.41 -4.86 -13.24
N LYS A 114 0.83 -4.79 -12.02
CA LYS A 114 0.25 -5.95 -11.33
C LYS A 114 -0.81 -6.63 -12.18
N PHE A 115 -1.73 -5.84 -12.74
CA PHE A 115 -2.78 -6.36 -13.60
C PHE A 115 -2.20 -7.07 -14.83
N LYS A 116 -1.21 -6.47 -15.52
CA LYS A 116 -0.54 -7.10 -16.67
C LYS A 116 0.16 -8.41 -16.30
N LYS A 117 0.97 -8.42 -15.22
CA LYS A 117 1.74 -9.59 -14.75
C LYS A 117 0.88 -10.71 -14.15
N ALA A 118 -0.37 -10.46 -13.76
CA ALA A 118 -1.22 -11.45 -13.10
C ALA A 118 -1.69 -12.55 -14.08
N LYS A 119 -1.44 -13.82 -13.69
CA LYS A 119 -1.93 -15.03 -14.40
C LYS A 119 -3.46 -15.11 -14.41
N LYS A 120 -4.09 -14.86 -13.26
CA LYS A 120 -5.55 -14.72 -13.12
C LYS A 120 -5.84 -13.26 -12.80
N LYS A 121 -6.63 -12.60 -13.64
CA LYS A 121 -7.05 -11.22 -13.40
C LYS A 121 -8.02 -11.21 -12.22
N GLY A 122 -7.65 -10.52 -11.15
CA GLY A 122 -8.52 -10.23 -10.00
C GLY A 122 -9.00 -8.78 -10.04
N ASN A 123 -9.71 -8.35 -9.00
CA ASN A 123 -10.19 -6.99 -8.85
C ASN A 123 -9.02 -6.05 -8.51
N VAL A 124 -8.33 -5.56 -9.53
CA VAL A 124 -7.31 -4.52 -9.41
C VAL A 124 -7.97 -3.19 -9.71
N PHE A 125 -7.76 -2.18 -8.87
CA PHE A 125 -8.29 -0.83 -9.08
C PHE A 125 -7.15 0.16 -9.27
N ILE A 126 -7.45 1.29 -9.91
CA ILE A 126 -6.68 2.52 -9.86
C ILE A 126 -7.51 3.58 -9.13
N ILE A 127 -6.87 4.65 -8.68
CA ILE A 127 -7.53 5.81 -8.08
C ILE A 127 -7.60 6.89 -9.15
N GLU A 128 -8.81 7.32 -9.48
CA GLU A 128 -9.07 8.42 -10.41
C GLU A 128 -10.15 9.31 -9.82
N ARG A 129 -9.89 10.63 -9.72
CA ARG A 129 -10.80 11.60 -9.12
C ARG A 129 -11.33 11.19 -7.72
N MET A 130 -10.45 10.62 -6.89
CA MET A 130 -10.78 10.09 -5.55
C MET A 130 -11.82 8.96 -5.56
N GLU A 131 -11.94 8.23 -6.67
CA GLU A 131 -12.78 7.05 -6.79
C GLU A 131 -11.95 5.84 -7.21
N LYS A 132 -12.38 4.65 -6.77
CA LYS A 132 -11.83 3.39 -7.30
C LYS A 132 -12.36 3.14 -8.70
N LYS A 133 -11.46 2.99 -9.67
CA LYS A 133 -11.78 2.47 -11.01
C LYS A 133 -11.14 1.11 -11.18
N TYR A 134 -11.95 0.07 -11.26
CA TYR A 134 -11.47 -1.29 -11.44
C TYR A 134 -11.00 -1.50 -12.88
N ILE A 135 -9.79 -2.02 -13.05
CA ILE A 135 -9.24 -2.42 -14.33
C ILE A 135 -10.02 -3.66 -14.79
N GLN A 136 -10.98 -3.46 -15.69
CA GLN A 136 -11.69 -4.57 -16.32
C GLN A 136 -10.75 -5.28 -17.29
N LYS A 137 -11.03 -6.56 -17.59
CA LYS A 137 -10.39 -7.23 -18.72
C LYS A 137 -10.64 -6.33 -19.95
N LEU A 138 -9.59 -5.79 -20.54
CA LEU A 138 -9.63 -5.45 -21.95
C LEU A 138 -9.95 -6.78 -22.64
N ASN A 139 -11.20 -6.92 -23.08
CA ASN A 139 -11.62 -8.03 -23.94
C ASN A 139 -10.78 -8.01 -25.22
#